data_AF-A0A1V5HI41-F1
#
_entry.id   AF-A0A1V5HI41-F1
#
_cell.length_a   1.000
_cell.length_b   1.000
_cell.length_c   1.000
_cell.angle_alpha   90.00
_cell.angle_beta   90.00
_cell.angle_gamma   90.00
#
_symmetry.space_group_name_H-M   'P 1'
#
loop_
_entity.id
_entity.type
_entity.pdbx_description
1 polymer ?
#
loop_
_entity_poly.entity_id
_entity_poly.type
_entity_poly.pdbx_seq_one_letter_code
_entity_poly.pdbx_strand_id
1 'polypeptide(L)' 'MNNDGTKNGFAIDITGDVAAAVNIPVIASGGAGTMQHFADIFQQTKTSAALAASIFHFGEIAIPELKKFLEEKNIPVRV' A
#
# COMPACT_ATOMS: atom_id res chain seq x y z
N MET A 1 5.40 7.45 11.82
CA MET A 1 4.06 8.09 11.85
C MET A 1 3.94 9.32 10.94
N ASN A 2 4.96 9.68 10.15
CA ASN A 2 4.97 10.96 9.42
C ASN A 2 4.11 11.00 8.15
N ASN A 3 3.62 9.85 7.69
CA ASN A 3 2.86 9.75 6.44
C ASN A 3 1.35 9.55 6.65
N ASP A 4 0.87 9.40 7.88
CA ASP A 4 -0.56 9.19 8.09
C ASP A 4 -1.38 10.44 7.71
N GLY A 5 -2.48 10.23 6.98
CA GLY A 5 -3.35 11.31 6.49
C GLY A 5 -2.77 12.24 5.41
N THR A 6 -1.51 12.09 4.99
CA THR A 6 -0.87 13.03 4.04
C THR A 6 -1.25 12.81 2.58
N LYS A 7 -1.71 11.61 2.24
CA LYS A 7 -1.92 11.14 0.86
C LYS A 7 -0.66 11.21 -0.04
N ASN A 8 0.53 11.32 0.54
CA ASN A 8 1.80 11.45 -0.20
C ASN A 8 2.55 10.11 -0.40
N GLY A 9 1.92 8.99 -0.10
CA GLY A 9 2.52 7.66 -0.19
C GLY A 9 2.70 7.00 1.17
N PHE A 10 2.87 5.68 1.14
CA PHE A 10 3.25 4.92 2.32
C PHE A 10 4.70 5.26 2.72
N ALA A 11 5.04 5.03 3.99
CA ALA A 11 6.42 5.14 4.47
C ALA A 11 7.26 3.93 4.00
N ILE A 12 7.78 3.98 2.77
CA ILE A 12 8.55 2.88 2.14
C ILE A 12 9.78 2.52 2.97
N ASP A 13 10.49 3.51 3.49
CA ASP A 13 11.70 3.36 4.29
C ASP A 13 11.45 2.47 5.52
N ILE A 14 10.64 2.94 6.47
CA ILE A 14 10.41 2.25 7.73
C ILE A 14 9.61 0.97 7.53
N THR A 15 8.69 0.92 6.56
CA THR A 15 7.95 -0.31 6.26
C THR A 15 8.88 -1.37 5.69
N GLY A 16 9.80 -0.98 4.80
CA GLY A 16 10.81 -1.86 4.23
C GLY A 16 11.76 -2.40 5.29
N ASP A 17 12.29 -1.54 6.14
CA ASP A 17 13.20 -1.92 7.23
C ASP A 17 12.54 -2.90 8.20
N VAL A 18 11.32 -2.60 8.65
CA VAL A 18 10.57 -3.47 9.57
C VAL A 18 10.22 -4.79 8.89
N ALA A 19 9.69 -4.77 7.67
CA ALA A 19 9.35 -5.99 6.94
C ALA A 19 10.55 -6.87 6.60
N ALA A 20 11.76 -6.30 6.51
CA ALA A 20 12.98 -7.07 6.34
C ALA A 20 13.53 -7.64 7.65
N ALA A 21 13.26 -6.99 8.79
CA ALA A 21 13.79 -7.36 10.10
C ALA A 21 12.99 -8.45 10.84
N VAL A 22 11.72 -8.65 10.49
CA VAL A 22 10.84 -9.61 11.19
C VAL A 22 10.37 -10.74 10.29
N ASN A 23 10.10 -11.91 10.89
CA ASN A 23 9.57 -13.10 10.20
C ASN A 23 8.04 -13.23 10.33
N ILE A 24 7.34 -12.15 10.67
CA ILE A 24 5.88 -12.09 10.76
C ILE A 24 5.33 -11.15 9.69
N PRO A 25 4.08 -11.34 9.23
CA PRO A 25 3.47 -10.45 8.25
C PRO A 25 3.42 -9.00 8.72
N VAL A 26 3.80 -8.08 7.84
CA VAL A 26 3.77 -6.63 8.09
C VAL A 26 2.70 -6.00 7.20
N ILE A 27 1.94 -5.05 7.76
CA ILE A 27 0.92 -4.28 7.03
C ILE A 27 1.39 -2.84 6.94
N ALA A 28 1.55 -2.34 5.72
CA ALA A 28 1.78 -0.91 5.48
C ALA A 28 0.48 -0.15 5.74
N SER A 29 0.52 0.87 6.60
CA SER A 29 -0.68 1.63 6.97
C SER A 29 -0.35 3.12 7.05
N GLY A 30 -1.25 3.95 6.48
CA GLY A 30 -1.13 5.41 6.47
C GLY A 30 -0.42 5.97 5.23
N GLY A 31 -0.97 7.03 4.66
CA GLY A 31 -0.35 7.84 3.60
C GLY A 31 -0.73 7.50 2.15
N ALA A 32 -1.45 6.41 1.91
CA ALA A 32 -1.98 6.10 0.57
C ALA A 32 -2.86 7.24 0.02
N GLY A 33 -2.69 7.54 -1.26
CA GLY A 33 -3.36 8.66 -1.94
C GLY A 33 -3.64 8.37 -3.41
N THR A 34 -2.77 7.61 -4.06
CA THR A 34 -2.93 7.16 -5.45
C THR A 34 -2.82 5.63 -5.54
N MET A 35 -3.28 5.05 -6.65
CA MET A 35 -3.07 3.62 -6.93
C MET A 35 -1.57 3.27 -7.01
N GLN A 36 -0.73 4.19 -7.52
CA GLN A 36 0.71 4.01 -7.62
C GLN A 36 1.36 3.80 -6.24
N HIS A 37 0.87 4.47 -5.19
CA HIS A 37 1.40 4.26 -3.83
C HIS A 37 1.29 2.79 -3.38
N PHE A 38 0.24 2.07 -3.80
CA PHE A 38 0.11 0.64 -3.52
C PHE A 38 1.10 -0.19 -4.33
N ALA A 39 1.30 0.12 -5.61
CA ALA A 39 2.32 -0.58 -6.40
C ALA A 39 3.72 -0.37 -5.83
N ASP A 40 4.04 0.87 -5.45
CA ASP A 40 5.35 1.23 -4.89
C ASP A 40 5.64 0.46 -3.61
N ILE A 41 4.69 0.39 -2.67
CA ILE A 41 4.93 -0.29 -1.39
C ILE A 41 5.12 -1.81 -1.58
N PHE A 42 4.40 -2.44 -2.52
CA PHE A 42 4.56 -3.87 -2.80
C PHE A 42 5.83 -4.19 -3.61
N GLN A 43 6.28 -3.27 -4.47
CA GLN A 43 7.47 -3.48 -5.31
C GLN A 43 8.77 -3.15 -4.58
N GLN A 44 8.74 -2.18 -3.67
CA GLN A 44 9.95 -1.67 -3.00
C GLN A 44 10.15 -2.25 -1.60
N THR A 45 9.16 -2.95 -1.03
CA THR A 45 9.26 -3.53 0.31
C THR A 45 8.82 -4.98 0.35
N LYS A 46 9.09 -5.64 1.48
CA LYS A 46 8.61 -7.00 1.78
C LYS A 46 7.28 -7.00 2.55
N THR A 47 6.52 -5.90 2.50
CA THR A 47 5.23 -5.82 3.21
C THR A 47 4.27 -6.90 2.70
N SER A 48 3.45 -7.43 3.59
CA SER A 48 2.48 -8.49 3.26
C SER A 48 1.12 -7.93 2.85
N ALA A 49 0.79 -6.71 3.28
CA ALA A 49 -0.45 -6.04 2.94
C ALA A 49 -0.32 -4.52 3.00
N ALA A 50 -1.28 -3.82 2.40
CA ALA A 50 -1.41 -2.37 2.45
C ALA A 50 -2.83 -1.98 2.89
N LEU A 51 -2.93 -1.04 3.82
CA LEU A 51 -4.18 -0.54 4.40
C LEU A 51 -4.33 0.94 4.09
N ALA A 52 -5.50 1.31 3.57
CA ALA A 52 -5.92 2.70 3.44
C ALA A 52 -7.39 2.84 3.88
N ALA A 53 -7.75 4.02 4.39
CA ALA A 53 -9.09 4.30 4.88
C ALA A 53 -9.79 5.40 4.06
N SER A 54 -9.32 6.64 4.15
CA SER A 54 -10.00 7.81 3.57
C SER A 54 -10.26 7.70 2.07
N ILE A 55 -9.29 7.23 1.28
CA ILE A 55 -9.43 7.12 -0.18
C ILE A 55 -10.53 6.13 -0.60
N PHE A 56 -10.78 5.10 0.21
CA PHE A 56 -11.86 4.14 -0.04
C PHE A 56 -13.19 4.63 0.55
N HIS A 57 -13.14 5.25 1.74
CA HIS A 57 -14.32 5.78 2.39
C HIS A 57 -14.99 6.90 1.58
N PHE A 58 -14.19 7.78 0.95
CA PHE A 58 -14.68 8.87 0.11
C PHE A 58 -14.85 8.48 -1.37
N GLY A 59 -14.59 7.23 -1.73
CA GLY A 59 -14.77 6.74 -3.11
C GLY A 59 -13.80 7.36 -4.13
N GLU A 60 -12.66 7.89 -3.68
CA GLU A 60 -11.62 8.46 -4.56
C GLU A 60 -10.94 7.38 -5.41
N ILE A 61 -10.83 6.17 -4.86
CA ILE A 61 -10.34 4.98 -5.56
C ILE A 61 -11.29 3.83 -5.27
N ALA A 62 -11.83 3.20 -6.31
CA ALA A 62 -12.64 1.99 -6.16
C ALA A 62 -11.73 0.76 -5.95
N ILE A 63 -12.05 -0.10 -4.99
CA ILE A 63 -11.28 -1.33 -4.72
C ILE A 63 -11.13 -2.22 -5.97
N PRO A 64 -12.17 -2.44 -6.80
CA PRO A 64 -12.03 -3.22 -8.04
C PRO A 64 -11.02 -2.62 -9.03
N GLU A 65 -11.00 -1.29 -9.15
CA GLU A 65 -10.06 -0.58 -10.05
C GLU A 65 -8.63 -0.68 -9.54
N LEU A 66 -8.43 -0.51 -8.22
CA LEU A 66 -7.12 -0.70 -7.60
C LEU A 66 -6.60 -2.12 -7.83
N LYS A 67 -7.45 -3.14 -7.64
CA LYS A 67 -7.06 -4.53 -7.87
C LYS A 67 -6.67 -4.78 -9.32
N LYS A 68 -7.47 -4.30 -10.27
CA LYS A 68 -7.13 -4.40 -11.70
C LYS A 68 -5.81 -3.71 -12.02
N PHE A 69 -5.58 -2.51 -11.50
CA PHE A 69 -4.31 -1.80 -11.65
C PHE A 69 -3.12 -2.60 -11.09
N LEU A 70 -3.25 -3.21 -9.92
CA LEU A 70 -2.20 -4.03 -9.32
C LEU A 70 -1.93 -5.30 -10.14
N GLU A 71 -2.97 -5.96 -10.64
CA GLU A 71 -2.85 -7.10 -11.55
C GLU A 71 -2.10 -6.72 -12.83
N GLU A 72 -2.43 -5.58 -13.47
CA GLU A 72 -1.72 -5.05 -14.64
C GLU A 72 -0.23 -4.74 -14.36
N LYS A 73 0.13 -4.47 -13.09
CA LYS A 73 1.51 -4.29 -12.63
C LYS A 73 2.21 -5.60 -12.26
N ASN A 74 1.59 -6.76 -12.52
CA ASN A 74 2.05 -8.09 -12.15
C ASN A 74 2.18 -8.28 -10.61
N ILE A 75 1.37 -7.58 -9.83
CA ILE A 75 1.30 -7.75 -8.38
C ILE A 75 0.14 -8.71 -8.09
N PRO A 76 0.39 -9.90 -7.49
CA PRO A 76 -0.67 -10.87 -7.21
C PRO A 76 -1.71 -10.30 -6.27
N VAL A 77 -2.96 -10.26 -6.73
CA VAL A 77 -4.12 -9.82 -5.96
C VAL A 77 -5.28 -10.76 -6.18
N ARG A 78 -6.18 -10.84 -5.20
CA ARG A 78 -7.43 -11.58 -5.36
C ARG A 78 -8.41 -10.75 -6.18
N VAL A 79 -8.72 -11.21 -7.39
CA VAL A 79 -9.78 -10.69 -8.26
C VAL A 79 -11.15 -11.24 -7.86
#